data_AF-A0A239PBB0-F1
#
_entry.id   AF-A0A239PBB0-F1
#
_cell.length_a   1.000
_cell.length_b   1.000
_cell.length_c   1.000
_cell.angle_alpha   90.00
_cell.angle_beta   90.00
_cell.angle_gamma   90.00
#
_symmetry.space_group_name_H-M   'P 1'
#
loop_
_entity.id
_entity.type
_entity.pdbx_description
1 polymer ?
#
loop_
_entity_poly.entity_id
_entity_poly.type
_entity_poly.pdbx_seq_one_letter_code
_entity_poly.pdbx_strand_id
1 'polypeptide(L)'
;MTTAERSVPKPVFTDAEAGAKEFPDSTARRFNYYTPQKRKQTHYEDVTVEVQPDPRHYLSQGWLYGFSDGRGGYPLDWTVLKAWGSDRPEPTRGPGSGGKGYDWPAHGWHEFRDPNEEWELSLYRYNANVVRQVGQNVEAARRSKAFEQWNPNWVRFVERHVGAWMHVDHGLGLYLFANANRRAPTNMHNNAISVNSMHRIRAAQDLALYGLTLSEEIADFDGSAHLDAWNSDPAWQGVREAAERLTAVDDWCEAIFAANVVFEPLVGELFRSHLVQHAAPRNGDFVTPTIVGAEEYDFSERDLRYTKAMFELLTADREFAEHNTRILHSWLADWVPVSIAAARAMQPLWSQPDAKPPRFEDALDAAKSRFSGIVSDLGLETPKELAQ
;
A
#
# COMPACT_ATOMS: atom_id res chain seq x y z
N MET A 1 -0.59 -4.29 66.29
CA MET A 1 -0.64 -5.11 65.05
C MET A 1 0.47 -4.60 64.14
N THR A 2 1.57 -5.34 64.04
CA THR A 2 2.65 -5.06 63.10
C THR A 2 2.26 -5.66 61.76
N THR A 3 2.02 -4.79 60.79
CA THR A 3 1.71 -5.19 59.41
C THR A 3 2.94 -5.90 58.84
N ALA A 4 2.82 -7.19 58.51
CA ALA A 4 3.89 -7.93 57.86
C ALA A 4 4.14 -7.32 56.47
N GLU A 5 5.30 -6.69 56.30
CA GLU A 5 5.72 -6.17 55.00
C GLU A 5 5.84 -7.34 54.02
N ARG A 6 5.04 -7.33 52.96
CA ARG A 6 5.09 -8.36 51.92
C ARG A 6 6.41 -8.24 51.16
N SER A 7 7.25 -9.26 51.28
CA SER A 7 8.48 -9.39 50.49
C SER A 7 8.12 -9.63 49.02
N VAL A 8 8.41 -8.65 48.15
CA VAL A 8 8.35 -8.80 46.69
C VAL A 8 9.74 -9.14 46.15
N PRO A 9 9.86 -10.04 45.14
CA PRO A 9 11.15 -10.33 44.52
C PRO A 9 11.82 -9.06 44.01
N LYS A 10 13.06 -8.80 44.42
CA LYS A 10 13.85 -7.69 43.91
C LYS A 10 14.40 -8.07 42.53
N PRO A 11 14.27 -7.21 41.50
CA PRO A 11 14.92 -7.45 40.22
C PRO A 11 16.44 -7.57 40.44
N VAL A 12 17.00 -8.71 40.08
CA VAL A 12 18.45 -8.92 40.07
C VAL A 12 18.89 -8.79 38.61
N PHE A 13 19.61 -7.71 38.30
CA PHE A 13 20.24 -7.54 36.99
C PHE A 13 21.53 -8.35 36.98
N THR A 14 21.46 -9.61 36.56
CA THR A 14 22.65 -10.40 36.27
C THR A 14 23.19 -10.01 34.90
N ASP A 15 24.49 -9.78 34.82
CA ASP A 15 25.24 -9.90 33.56
C ASP A 15 24.95 -11.30 32.98
N ALA A 16 24.29 -11.34 31.81
CA ALA A 16 24.21 -12.58 31.04
C ALA A 16 25.55 -12.76 30.32
N GLU A 17 26.17 -13.95 30.36
CA GLU A 17 27.53 -14.23 29.85
C GLU A 17 27.85 -13.67 28.45
N ALA A 18 26.84 -13.42 27.61
CA ALA A 18 26.98 -12.74 26.32
C ALA A 18 27.37 -11.25 26.42
N GLY A 19 26.98 -10.55 27.49
CA GLY A 19 27.30 -9.15 27.77
C GLY A 19 28.69 -8.92 28.40
N ALA A 20 29.28 -9.96 28.99
CA ALA A 20 30.63 -9.95 29.55
C ALA A 20 31.75 -10.22 28.52
N LYS A 21 31.39 -10.79 27.36
CA LYS A 21 32.38 -11.27 26.39
C LYS A 21 32.91 -10.10 25.55
N GLU A 22 34.23 -9.89 25.59
CA GLU A 22 34.91 -8.99 24.66
C GLU A 22 35.15 -9.71 23.33
N PHE A 23 34.66 -9.11 22.24
CA PHE A 23 34.86 -9.55 20.87
C PHE A 23 34.89 -8.30 19.97
N PRO A 24 35.36 -8.38 18.70
CA PRO A 24 35.33 -7.24 17.81
C PRO A 24 33.94 -6.61 17.75
N ASP A 25 33.86 -5.29 17.90
CA ASP A 25 32.62 -4.51 17.97
C ASP A 25 31.71 -4.79 19.19
N SER A 26 32.15 -5.49 20.24
CA SER A 26 31.35 -5.68 21.47
C SER A 26 31.00 -4.36 22.18
N THR A 27 31.73 -3.28 21.88
CA THR A 27 31.46 -1.92 22.36
C THR A 27 30.63 -1.08 21.38
N ALA A 28 30.33 -1.61 20.18
CA ALA A 28 29.49 -0.91 19.22
C ALA A 28 28.10 -0.68 19.81
N ARG A 29 27.58 0.52 19.57
CA ARG A 29 26.22 0.95 20.00
C ARG A 29 25.26 1.05 18.82
N ARG A 30 25.67 0.50 17.67
CA ARG A 30 24.94 0.53 16.40
C ARG A 30 25.10 -0.82 15.74
N PHE A 31 24.08 -1.21 14.99
CA PHE A 31 24.13 -2.42 14.19
C PHE A 31 25.23 -2.29 13.13
N ASN A 32 26.03 -3.33 12.95
CA ASN A 32 27.15 -3.38 12.00
C ASN A 32 26.94 -4.47 10.92
N TYR A 33 25.76 -5.09 10.88
CA TYR A 33 25.45 -6.19 9.96
C TYR A 33 24.92 -5.72 8.59
N TYR A 34 24.67 -4.42 8.41
CA TYR A 34 24.20 -3.84 7.15
C TYR A 34 24.87 -2.48 6.84
N THR A 35 24.86 -2.10 5.56
CA THR A 35 25.29 -0.76 5.12
C THR A 35 24.07 0.16 5.02
N PRO A 36 24.05 1.31 5.73
CA PRO A 36 22.95 2.26 5.61
C PRO A 36 22.92 2.90 4.21
N GLN A 37 21.71 3.18 3.72
CA GLN A 37 21.49 3.84 2.44
C GLN A 37 21.92 5.31 2.47
N LYS A 38 21.75 5.96 3.63
CA LYS A 38 22.15 7.35 3.87
C LYS A 38 23.47 7.40 4.65
N ARG A 39 24.01 8.62 4.83
CA ARG A 39 25.24 8.86 5.62
C ARG A 39 25.16 8.31 7.06
N LYS A 40 23.96 8.20 7.62
CA LYS A 40 23.70 7.64 8.95
C LYS A 40 22.57 6.63 8.83
N GLN A 41 22.67 5.56 9.63
CA GLN A 41 21.59 4.61 9.86
C GLN A 41 20.36 5.33 10.37
N THR A 42 19.21 4.93 9.83
CA THR A 42 17.90 5.33 10.34
C THR A 42 17.38 4.24 11.27
N HIS A 43 16.46 4.63 12.17
CA HIS A 43 15.84 3.63 13.05
C HIS A 43 14.97 2.64 12.26
N TYR A 44 14.42 3.07 11.12
CA TYR A 44 13.76 2.19 10.16
C TYR A 44 14.71 1.09 9.68
N GLU A 45 15.92 1.45 9.25
CA GLU A 45 16.89 0.46 8.78
C GLU A 45 17.27 -0.51 9.89
N ASP A 46 17.49 -0.01 11.11
CA ASP A 46 17.81 -0.80 12.30
C ASP A 46 16.79 -1.89 12.64
N VAL A 47 15.51 -1.68 12.29
CA VAL A 47 14.41 -2.60 12.64
C VAL A 47 13.81 -3.33 11.43
N THR A 48 14.30 -3.08 10.21
CA THR A 48 13.75 -3.70 8.98
C THR A 48 14.77 -4.45 8.16
N VAL A 49 16.01 -3.96 8.07
CA VAL A 49 17.05 -4.54 7.24
C VAL A 49 17.51 -5.88 7.83
N GLU A 50 17.58 -6.92 6.99
CA GLU A 50 18.03 -8.27 7.37
C GLU A 50 17.20 -9.01 8.44
N VAL A 51 15.98 -8.53 8.73
CA VAL A 51 15.04 -9.25 9.62
C VAL A 51 14.51 -10.53 8.98
N GLN A 52 14.21 -10.50 7.68
CA GLN A 52 13.87 -11.71 6.93
C GLN A 52 15.14 -12.54 6.72
N PRO A 53 15.17 -13.82 7.15
CA PRO A 53 16.38 -14.63 7.10
C PRO A 53 16.61 -15.17 5.69
N ASP A 54 17.05 -14.29 4.79
CA ASP A 54 17.38 -14.67 3.42
C ASP A 54 18.57 -15.65 3.43
N PRO A 55 18.37 -16.91 3.01
CA PRO A 55 19.44 -17.90 3.05
C PRO A 55 20.62 -17.54 2.14
N ARG A 56 20.41 -16.66 1.15
CA ARG A 56 21.47 -16.20 0.26
C ARG A 56 22.50 -15.33 0.98
N HIS A 57 22.10 -14.63 2.06
CA HIS A 57 23.00 -13.83 2.90
C HIS A 57 23.63 -14.63 4.04
N TYR A 58 22.83 -15.30 4.89
CA TYR A 58 23.32 -15.74 6.21
C TYR A 58 23.21 -17.23 6.52
N LEU A 59 22.37 -17.99 5.82
CA LEU A 59 22.12 -19.39 6.19
C LEU A 59 22.94 -20.35 5.34
N SER A 60 23.78 -21.15 6.00
CA SER A 60 24.55 -22.18 5.32
C SER A 60 23.65 -23.22 4.64
N GLN A 61 22.63 -23.67 5.33
CA GLN A 61 21.82 -24.82 4.96
C GLN A 61 20.67 -24.50 4.00
N GLY A 62 20.51 -23.25 3.55
CA GLY A 62 19.31 -22.83 2.83
C GLY A 62 18.08 -22.67 3.75
N TRP A 63 16.88 -22.74 3.17
CA TRP A 63 15.62 -22.74 3.92
C TRP A 63 15.44 -24.04 4.72
N LEU A 64 15.11 -23.94 6.00
CA LEU A 64 14.83 -25.09 6.86
C LEU A 64 13.49 -25.78 6.53
N TYR A 65 12.52 -25.01 6.07
CA TYR A 65 11.20 -25.47 5.63
C TYR A 65 10.89 -24.85 4.28
N GLY A 66 10.21 -25.63 3.42
CA GLY A 66 9.79 -25.22 2.09
C GLY A 66 8.40 -25.73 1.74
N PHE A 67 7.95 -25.42 0.54
CA PHE A 67 6.71 -25.96 -0.02
C PHE A 67 6.85 -27.45 -0.33
N SER A 68 5.72 -28.16 -0.44
CA SER A 68 5.68 -29.60 -0.70
C SER A 68 6.28 -30.03 -2.04
N ASP A 69 6.44 -29.08 -2.98
CA ASP A 69 7.10 -29.25 -4.27
C ASP A 69 8.61 -29.00 -4.23
N GLY A 70 9.17 -28.72 -3.05
CA GLY A 70 10.60 -28.50 -2.83
C GLY A 70 11.05 -27.04 -2.96
N ARG A 71 10.15 -26.09 -3.27
CA ARG A 71 10.50 -24.66 -3.30
C ARG A 71 10.81 -24.11 -1.90
N GLY A 72 11.72 -23.14 -1.83
CA GLY A 72 12.07 -22.43 -0.59
C GLY A 72 10.93 -21.59 -0.02
N GLY A 73 11.11 -21.03 1.19
CA GLY A 73 10.06 -20.28 1.88
C GLY A 73 9.66 -18.95 1.21
N TYR A 74 10.57 -18.36 0.44
CA TYR A 74 10.36 -17.13 -0.34
C TYR A 74 11.00 -17.26 -1.74
N PRO A 75 10.35 -17.99 -2.67
CA PRO A 75 10.81 -18.11 -4.04
C PRO A 75 10.83 -16.75 -4.74
N LEU A 76 11.91 -16.45 -5.47
CA LEU A 76 12.00 -15.22 -6.27
C LEU A 76 11.15 -15.26 -7.54
N ASP A 77 10.76 -16.45 -8.00
CA ASP A 77 9.94 -16.66 -9.19
C ASP A 77 8.44 -16.33 -8.96
N TRP A 78 8.09 -15.87 -7.76
CA TRP A 78 6.80 -15.21 -7.49
C TRP A 78 6.64 -13.86 -8.17
N THR A 79 7.69 -13.36 -8.82
CA THR A 79 7.59 -12.33 -9.85
C THR A 79 8.47 -12.68 -11.04
N VAL A 80 8.06 -12.24 -12.23
CA VAL A 80 8.88 -12.33 -13.45
C VAL A 80 9.93 -11.22 -13.55
N LEU A 81 9.81 -10.16 -12.72
CA LEU A 81 10.83 -9.14 -12.62
C LEU A 81 12.07 -9.66 -11.91
N LYS A 82 13.21 -9.08 -12.26
CA LYS A 82 14.50 -9.51 -11.74
C LYS A 82 15.26 -8.32 -11.19
N ALA A 83 15.91 -8.53 -10.06
CA ALA A 83 16.96 -7.64 -9.59
C ALA A 83 18.32 -8.31 -9.83
N TRP A 84 19.36 -7.51 -10.01
CA TRP A 84 20.70 -8.01 -10.28
C TRP A 84 21.13 -9.08 -9.26
N GLY A 85 21.79 -10.13 -9.74
CA GLY A 85 22.14 -11.31 -8.94
C GLY A 85 21.02 -12.35 -8.73
N SER A 86 19.80 -12.13 -9.21
CA SER A 86 18.67 -13.07 -9.06
C SER A 86 18.83 -14.41 -9.79
N ASP A 87 19.50 -14.46 -10.94
CA ASP A 87 19.68 -15.68 -11.75
C ASP A 87 20.81 -16.61 -11.27
N ARG A 88 21.49 -16.24 -10.19
CA ARG A 88 22.57 -17.06 -9.63
C ARG A 88 21.96 -18.22 -8.82
N PRO A 89 22.53 -19.45 -8.89
CA PRO A 89 21.95 -20.61 -8.22
C PRO A 89 22.03 -20.52 -6.69
N GLU A 90 20.97 -20.94 -5.99
CA GLU A 90 20.98 -21.02 -4.53
C GLU A 90 22.18 -21.87 -4.04
N PRO A 91 23.00 -21.36 -3.10
CA PRO A 91 24.16 -22.10 -2.63
C PRO A 91 23.77 -23.41 -1.94
N THR A 92 24.32 -24.54 -2.39
CA THR A 92 24.23 -25.82 -1.66
C THR A 92 25.29 -25.82 -0.55
N ARG A 93 24.93 -25.55 0.71
CA ARG A 93 25.93 -25.52 1.80
C ARG A 93 25.61 -26.54 2.92
N GLY A 94 26.66 -27.16 3.45
CA GLY A 94 26.61 -28.28 4.42
C GLY A 94 27.24 -27.95 5.79
N PRO A 95 27.33 -28.92 6.73
CA PRO A 95 27.94 -28.71 8.04
C PRO A 95 29.37 -28.13 7.90
N GLY A 96 29.66 -27.03 8.60
CA GLY A 96 30.97 -26.36 8.53
C GLY A 96 31.14 -25.37 7.38
N SER A 97 30.15 -25.19 6.51
CA SER A 97 30.12 -24.12 5.49
C SER A 97 29.56 -22.78 6.01
N GLY A 98 29.39 -22.67 7.34
CA GLY A 98 28.96 -21.46 8.03
C GLY A 98 30.00 -20.35 7.88
N GLY A 99 29.74 -19.44 6.95
CA GLY A 99 30.56 -18.29 6.59
C GLY A 99 30.06 -17.67 5.30
N LYS A 100 30.49 -16.46 4.95
CA LYS A 100 30.34 -15.90 3.59
C LYS A 100 31.12 -16.80 2.62
N GLY A 101 30.51 -17.88 2.13
CA GLY A 101 31.15 -18.87 1.26
C GLY A 101 31.41 -18.35 -0.16
N TYR A 102 30.83 -17.21 -0.52
CA TYR A 102 31.04 -16.49 -1.77
C TYR A 102 30.86 -14.98 -1.48
N ASP A 103 31.33 -14.10 -2.37
CA ASP A 103 30.81 -12.73 -2.51
C ASP A 103 29.36 -12.76 -3.04
N TRP A 104 28.49 -13.55 -2.40
CA TRP A 104 27.18 -13.89 -2.95
C TRP A 104 26.20 -12.72 -2.78
N PRO A 105 25.64 -12.17 -3.87
CA PRO A 105 25.09 -10.83 -3.86
C PRO A 105 23.62 -10.83 -4.30
N ALA A 106 22.70 -11.27 -3.45
CA ALA A 106 21.29 -11.06 -3.72
C ALA A 106 20.87 -9.58 -3.50
N HIS A 107 21.78 -8.60 -3.61
CA HIS A 107 21.48 -7.29 -3.05
C HIS A 107 20.50 -6.46 -3.87
N GLY A 108 20.18 -6.78 -5.13
CA GLY A 108 19.23 -5.95 -5.86
C GLY A 108 17.90 -5.78 -5.13
N TRP A 109 17.39 -6.88 -4.56
CA TRP A 109 16.21 -6.83 -3.70
C TRP A 109 16.49 -6.28 -2.28
N HIS A 110 17.73 -6.30 -1.81
CA HIS A 110 18.13 -5.70 -0.52
C HIS A 110 18.57 -4.24 -0.64
N GLU A 111 18.63 -3.66 -1.85
CA GLU A 111 18.93 -2.25 -2.10
C GLU A 111 17.71 -1.37 -1.81
N PHE A 112 16.51 -1.95 -1.84
CA PHE A 112 15.28 -1.24 -1.52
C PHE A 112 15.27 -0.74 -0.07
N ARG A 113 14.91 0.54 0.09
CA ARG A 113 14.54 1.16 1.35
C ARG A 113 13.29 1.97 1.10
N ASP A 114 12.31 1.83 1.98
CA ASP A 114 11.12 2.67 1.94
C ASP A 114 11.55 4.13 2.20
N PRO A 115 11.37 5.06 1.24
CA PRO A 115 11.69 6.48 1.45
C PRO A 115 10.84 7.15 2.54
N ASN A 116 9.75 6.50 2.95
CA ASN A 116 8.91 6.93 4.07
C ASN A 116 9.50 6.56 5.44
N GLU A 117 10.47 5.64 5.50
CA GLU A 117 11.12 5.18 6.74
C GLU A 117 10.12 4.73 7.81
N GLU A 118 9.01 4.14 7.40
CA GLU A 118 7.97 3.69 8.30
C GLU A 118 8.26 2.31 8.87
N TRP A 119 7.97 2.14 10.15
CA TRP A 119 8.02 0.85 10.85
C TRP A 119 6.85 0.79 11.83
N GLU A 120 6.66 -0.35 12.49
CA GLU A 120 5.48 -0.65 13.30
C GLU A 120 4.99 0.53 14.17
N LEU A 121 5.86 1.16 14.96
CA LEU A 121 5.46 2.25 15.85
C LEU A 121 5.03 3.52 15.09
N SER A 122 5.70 3.87 13.98
CA SER A 122 5.35 5.08 13.23
C SER A 122 4.00 4.90 12.54
N LEU A 123 3.74 3.70 11.99
CA LEU A 123 2.46 3.33 11.40
C LEU A 123 1.32 3.50 12.41
N TYR A 124 1.43 2.89 13.59
CA TYR A 124 0.36 2.98 14.60
C TYR A 124 0.13 4.41 15.09
N ARG A 125 1.21 5.19 15.25
CA ARG A 125 1.09 6.61 15.63
C ARG A 125 0.37 7.43 14.56
N TYR A 126 0.72 7.22 13.30
CA TYR A 126 0.08 7.88 12.17
C TYR A 126 -1.41 7.54 12.09
N ASN A 127 -1.74 6.25 12.02
CA ASN A 127 -3.13 5.78 11.95
C ASN A 127 -3.97 6.26 13.14
N ALA A 128 -3.43 6.22 14.37
CA ALA A 128 -4.15 6.72 15.54
C ALA A 128 -4.44 8.23 15.47
N ASN A 129 -3.60 9.01 14.78
CA ASN A 129 -3.86 10.44 14.55
C ASN A 129 -4.92 10.65 13.48
N VAL A 130 -4.87 9.90 12.36
CA VAL A 130 -5.88 9.97 11.30
C VAL A 130 -7.27 9.61 11.83
N VAL A 131 -7.41 8.46 12.50
CA VAL A 131 -8.69 8.02 13.07
C VAL A 131 -9.23 9.03 14.09
N ARG A 132 -8.36 9.63 14.91
CA ARG A 132 -8.77 10.68 15.85
C ARG A 132 -9.29 11.92 15.13
N GLN A 133 -8.60 12.35 14.07
CA GLN A 133 -9.01 13.52 13.28
C GLN A 133 -10.35 13.28 12.59
N VAL A 134 -10.52 12.13 11.92
CA VAL A 134 -11.78 11.74 11.28
C VAL A 134 -12.91 11.71 12.30
N GLY A 135 -12.72 11.03 13.44
CA GLY A 135 -13.73 10.95 14.49
C GLY A 135 -14.13 12.32 15.05
N GLN A 136 -13.16 13.21 15.26
CA GLN A 136 -13.44 14.58 15.71
C GLN A 136 -14.25 15.38 14.68
N ASN A 137 -13.99 15.20 13.39
CA ASN A 137 -14.72 15.89 12.33
C ASN A 137 -16.17 15.42 12.21
N VAL A 138 -16.39 14.10 12.29
CA VAL A 138 -17.73 13.49 12.32
C VAL A 138 -18.52 13.98 13.53
N GLU A 139 -17.92 14.00 14.72
CA GLU A 139 -18.57 14.49 15.94
C GLU A 139 -18.90 15.99 15.88
N ALA A 140 -18.07 16.80 15.22
CA ALA A 140 -18.37 18.20 14.97
C ALA A 140 -19.60 18.37 14.07
N ALA A 141 -19.72 17.54 13.03
CA ALA A 141 -20.88 17.54 12.13
C ALA A 141 -22.17 17.12 12.85
N ARG A 142 -22.12 16.08 13.71
CA ARG A 142 -23.26 15.68 14.56
C ARG A 142 -23.73 16.83 15.45
N ARG A 143 -22.81 17.45 16.20
CA ARG A 143 -23.15 18.54 17.14
C ARG A 143 -23.72 19.78 16.45
N SER A 144 -23.27 20.05 15.24
CA SER A 144 -23.74 21.20 14.45
C SER A 144 -24.92 20.88 13.55
N LYS A 145 -25.41 19.62 13.56
CA LYS A 145 -26.47 19.14 12.66
C LYS A 145 -26.16 19.40 11.19
N ALA A 146 -24.88 19.30 10.81
CA ALA A 146 -24.43 19.64 9.46
C ALA A 146 -25.06 18.73 8.40
N PHE A 147 -25.38 17.48 8.73
CA PHE A 147 -26.00 16.53 7.82
C PHE A 147 -27.40 16.96 7.35
N GLU A 148 -28.14 17.75 8.16
CA GLU A 148 -29.46 18.29 7.78
C GLU A 148 -29.35 19.29 6.60
N GLN A 149 -28.16 19.80 6.29
CA GLN A 149 -27.90 20.79 5.24
C GLN A 149 -27.48 20.14 3.92
N TRP A 150 -27.37 18.82 3.87
CA TRP A 150 -26.95 18.12 2.66
C TRP A 150 -28.03 18.16 1.60
N ASN A 151 -27.63 18.36 0.35
CA ASN A 151 -28.53 18.22 -0.77
C ASN A 151 -29.06 16.77 -0.87
N PRO A 152 -30.37 16.54 -1.13
CA PRO A 152 -30.92 15.18 -1.16
C PRO A 152 -30.25 14.26 -2.19
N ASN A 153 -29.88 14.79 -3.36
CA ASN A 153 -29.15 14.01 -4.38
C ASN A 153 -27.72 13.69 -3.95
N TRP A 154 -27.12 14.52 -3.08
CA TRP A 154 -25.82 14.22 -2.49
C TRP A 154 -25.89 13.11 -1.45
N VAL A 155 -26.94 13.08 -0.62
CA VAL A 155 -27.20 11.96 0.30
C VAL A 155 -27.27 10.64 -0.49
N ARG A 156 -28.07 10.62 -1.57
CA ARG A 156 -28.19 9.47 -2.49
C ARG A 156 -26.86 9.09 -3.16
N PHE A 157 -26.05 10.08 -3.51
CA PHE A 157 -24.74 9.83 -4.08
C PHE A 157 -23.79 9.19 -3.06
N VAL A 158 -23.76 9.68 -1.81
CA VAL A 158 -22.88 9.15 -0.76
C VAL A 158 -23.26 7.73 -0.38
N GLU A 159 -24.54 7.43 -0.14
CA GLU A 159 -25.00 6.09 0.25
C GLU A 159 -24.68 5.03 -0.81
N ARG A 160 -24.74 5.39 -2.10
CA ARG A 160 -24.48 4.49 -3.22
C ARG A 160 -23.00 4.41 -3.57
N HIS A 161 -22.36 5.55 -3.81
CA HIS A 161 -21.10 5.60 -4.55
C HIS A 161 -19.89 5.81 -3.65
N VAL A 162 -19.97 6.68 -2.65
CA VAL A 162 -18.90 6.77 -1.63
C VAL A 162 -18.86 5.49 -0.82
N GLY A 163 -20.02 4.94 -0.47
CA GLY A 163 -20.13 3.62 0.15
C GLY A 163 -19.56 2.49 -0.74
N ALA A 164 -19.79 2.50 -2.07
CA ALA A 164 -19.28 1.44 -2.94
C ALA A 164 -17.74 1.42 -3.02
N TRP A 165 -17.07 2.56 -2.83
CA TRP A 165 -15.61 2.66 -2.89
C TRP A 165 -14.92 1.77 -1.83
N MET A 166 -15.54 1.55 -0.67
CA MET A 166 -14.95 0.72 0.38
C MET A 166 -14.69 -0.73 -0.07
N HIS A 167 -15.44 -1.23 -1.07
CA HIS A 167 -15.21 -2.57 -1.62
C HIS A 167 -13.91 -2.65 -2.42
N VAL A 168 -13.54 -1.57 -3.12
CA VAL A 168 -12.26 -1.44 -3.82
C VAL A 168 -11.13 -1.47 -2.80
N ASP A 169 -11.18 -0.60 -1.79
CA ASP A 169 -10.13 -0.53 -0.77
C ASP A 169 -10.00 -1.82 0.04
N HIS A 170 -11.12 -2.42 0.44
CA HIS A 170 -11.08 -3.70 1.14
C HIS A 170 -10.51 -4.80 0.24
N GLY A 171 -10.95 -4.87 -1.02
CA GLY A 171 -10.50 -5.85 -2.00
C GLY A 171 -9.00 -5.78 -2.25
N LEU A 172 -8.51 -4.60 -2.63
CA LEU A 172 -7.09 -4.38 -2.90
C LEU A 172 -6.26 -4.49 -1.62
N GLY A 173 -6.72 -3.93 -0.50
CA GLY A 173 -6.01 -4.00 0.77
C GLY A 173 -5.78 -5.44 1.24
N LEU A 174 -6.84 -6.25 1.27
CA LEU A 174 -6.81 -7.60 1.83
C LEU A 174 -6.32 -8.65 0.84
N TYR A 175 -6.74 -8.60 -0.43
CA TYR A 175 -6.46 -9.68 -1.38
C TYR A 175 -5.31 -9.40 -2.33
N LEU A 176 -4.96 -8.12 -2.54
CA LEU A 176 -3.78 -7.74 -3.32
C LEU A 176 -2.58 -7.46 -2.41
N PHE A 177 -2.61 -6.39 -1.62
CA PHE A 177 -1.42 -5.94 -0.89
C PHE A 177 -1.02 -6.89 0.24
N ALA A 178 -1.97 -7.46 1.00
CA ALA A 178 -1.62 -8.43 2.03
C ALA A 178 -1.04 -9.73 1.42
N ASN A 179 -1.50 -10.13 0.23
CA ASN A 179 -0.95 -11.27 -0.52
C ASN A 179 0.44 -10.95 -1.07
N ALA A 180 0.60 -9.80 -1.73
CA ALA A 180 1.89 -9.32 -2.24
C ALA A 180 2.94 -9.18 -1.13
N ASN A 181 2.53 -8.73 0.06
CA ASN A 181 3.38 -8.69 1.24
C ASN A 181 3.96 -10.08 1.57
N ARG A 182 3.17 -11.16 1.52
CA ARG A 182 3.72 -12.50 1.77
C ARG A 182 4.78 -12.90 0.72
N ARG A 183 4.64 -12.41 -0.51
CA ARG A 183 5.46 -12.82 -1.66
C ARG A 183 6.71 -11.96 -1.85
N ALA A 184 6.80 -10.79 -1.24
CA ALA A 184 7.92 -9.89 -1.48
C ALA A 184 9.25 -10.46 -0.91
N PRO A 185 10.39 -10.16 -1.56
CA PRO A 185 11.64 -10.90 -1.38
C PRO A 185 12.44 -10.48 -0.14
N THR A 186 12.15 -9.32 0.45
CA THR A 186 12.86 -8.82 1.63
C THR A 186 11.92 -8.07 2.58
N ASN A 187 12.28 -8.03 3.88
CA ASN A 187 11.44 -7.37 4.90
C ASN A 187 11.25 -5.86 4.64
N MET A 188 12.18 -5.21 3.94
CA MET A 188 12.02 -3.82 3.50
C MET A 188 10.81 -3.67 2.57
N HIS A 189 10.65 -4.60 1.62
CA HIS A 189 9.47 -4.67 0.75
C HIS A 189 8.22 -5.07 1.55
N ASN A 190 8.30 -6.16 2.32
CA ASN A 190 7.17 -6.67 3.10
C ASN A 190 6.55 -5.58 3.97
N ASN A 191 7.37 -4.82 4.69
CA ASN A 191 6.93 -3.73 5.55
C ASN A 191 6.26 -2.60 4.75
N ALA A 192 6.87 -2.13 3.65
CA ALA A 192 6.31 -1.05 2.84
C ALA A 192 4.93 -1.44 2.23
N ILE A 193 4.82 -2.68 1.75
CA ILE A 193 3.61 -3.25 1.17
C ILE A 193 2.54 -3.51 2.24
N SER A 194 2.95 -3.98 3.43
CA SER A 194 2.05 -4.19 4.57
C SER A 194 1.39 -2.89 5.03
N VAL A 195 2.16 -1.80 5.12
CA VAL A 195 1.60 -0.48 5.46
C VAL A 195 0.58 -0.05 4.41
N ASN A 196 0.87 -0.23 3.11
CA ASN A 196 -0.07 0.07 2.02
C ASN A 196 -1.38 -0.73 2.20
N SER A 197 -1.28 -2.02 2.51
CA SER A 197 -2.43 -2.88 2.81
C SER A 197 -3.24 -2.34 3.98
N MET A 198 -2.58 -1.97 5.08
CA MET A 198 -3.26 -1.48 6.28
C MET A 198 -3.93 -0.12 6.06
N HIS A 199 -3.35 0.79 5.28
CA HIS A 199 -3.99 2.07 4.94
C HIS A 199 -5.28 1.86 4.13
N ARG A 200 -5.26 0.94 3.15
CA ARG A 200 -6.45 0.56 2.38
C ARG A 200 -7.54 -0.03 3.25
N ILE A 201 -7.19 -1.01 4.09
CA ILE A 201 -8.16 -1.65 4.99
C ILE A 201 -8.73 -0.63 5.98
N ARG A 202 -7.89 0.30 6.48
CA ARG A 202 -8.35 1.41 7.34
C ARG A 202 -9.34 2.31 6.60
N ALA A 203 -9.01 2.77 5.39
CA ALA A 203 -9.90 3.62 4.59
C ALA A 203 -11.27 2.97 4.34
N ALA A 204 -11.28 1.68 3.98
CA ALA A 204 -12.52 0.91 3.84
C ALA A 204 -13.34 0.88 5.14
N GLN A 205 -12.69 0.69 6.29
CA GLN A 205 -13.35 0.69 7.60
C GLN A 205 -13.83 2.08 8.02
N ASP A 206 -13.06 3.13 7.72
CA ASP A 206 -13.45 4.52 7.96
C ASP A 206 -14.73 4.85 7.18
N LEU A 207 -14.83 4.45 5.91
CA LEU A 207 -16.05 4.59 5.10
C LEU A 207 -17.23 3.78 5.65
N ALA A 208 -17.00 2.54 6.09
CA ALA A 208 -18.05 1.70 6.67
C ALA A 208 -18.60 2.28 7.99
N LEU A 209 -17.73 2.70 8.91
CA LEU A 209 -18.11 3.34 10.17
C LEU A 209 -18.81 4.68 9.93
N TYR A 210 -18.35 5.42 8.92
CA TYR A 210 -19.01 6.65 8.51
C TYR A 210 -20.41 6.39 7.95
N GLY A 211 -20.59 5.37 7.10
CA GLY A 211 -21.90 4.95 6.61
C GLY A 211 -22.87 4.54 7.72
N LEU A 212 -22.38 3.87 8.77
CA LEU A 212 -23.17 3.59 9.98
C LEU A 212 -23.61 4.88 10.67
N THR A 213 -22.70 5.84 10.83
CA THR A 213 -23.03 7.14 11.44
C THR A 213 -24.08 7.89 10.61
N LEU A 214 -23.94 7.91 9.28
CA LEU A 214 -24.91 8.56 8.40
C LEU A 214 -26.29 7.90 8.47
N SER A 215 -26.33 6.57 8.62
CA SER A 215 -27.59 5.81 8.80
C SER A 215 -28.32 6.16 10.10
N GLU A 216 -27.58 6.59 11.13
CA GLU A 216 -28.15 7.04 12.41
C GLU A 216 -28.62 8.51 12.36
N GLU A 217 -27.92 9.36 11.61
CA GLU A 217 -28.10 10.82 11.66
C GLU A 217 -28.99 11.37 10.53
N ILE A 218 -29.07 10.70 9.37
CA ILE A 218 -29.86 11.15 8.22
C ILE A 218 -31.08 10.25 8.06
N ALA A 219 -32.27 10.85 8.15
CA ALA A 219 -33.52 10.15 7.89
C ALA A 219 -33.53 9.60 6.45
N ASP A 220 -34.01 8.35 6.29
CA ASP A 220 -34.11 7.63 5.02
C ASP A 220 -32.77 7.33 4.30
N PHE A 221 -31.62 7.47 4.98
CA PHE A 221 -30.33 7.02 4.47
C PHE A 221 -30.29 5.49 4.35
N ASP A 222 -30.04 4.97 3.15
CA ASP A 222 -29.93 3.52 2.92
C ASP A 222 -28.47 3.08 3.03
N GLY A 223 -28.08 2.68 4.24
CA GLY A 223 -26.75 2.13 4.53
C GLY A 223 -26.39 0.85 3.78
N SER A 224 -27.29 0.26 2.98
CA SER A 224 -27.04 -0.91 2.15
C SER A 224 -27.00 -0.63 0.64
N ALA A 225 -27.31 0.60 0.21
CA ALA A 225 -27.41 0.98 -1.20
C ALA A 225 -26.10 0.76 -1.98
N HIS A 226 -24.96 0.85 -1.30
CA HIS A 226 -23.64 0.55 -1.85
C HIS A 226 -23.49 -0.89 -2.37
N LEU A 227 -24.26 -1.85 -1.85
CA LEU A 227 -24.24 -3.24 -2.32
C LEU A 227 -24.82 -3.36 -3.74
N ASP A 228 -25.95 -2.71 -3.99
CA ASP A 228 -26.55 -2.66 -5.32
C ASP A 228 -25.64 -1.89 -6.30
N ALA A 229 -25.09 -0.76 -5.85
CA ALA A 229 -24.16 0.02 -6.65
C ALA A 229 -22.95 -0.83 -7.10
N TRP A 230 -22.31 -1.54 -6.18
CA TRP A 230 -21.18 -2.40 -6.49
C TRP A 230 -21.55 -3.59 -7.40
N ASN A 231 -22.63 -4.31 -7.07
CA ASN A 231 -22.96 -5.57 -7.72
C ASN A 231 -23.61 -5.41 -9.10
N SER A 232 -24.35 -4.31 -9.32
CA SER A 232 -25.30 -4.21 -10.43
C SER A 232 -25.20 -2.91 -11.23
N ASP A 233 -24.73 -1.81 -10.66
CA ASP A 233 -24.73 -0.52 -11.35
C ASP A 233 -23.72 -0.54 -12.52
N PRO A 234 -24.16 -0.26 -13.77
CA PRO A 234 -23.28 -0.23 -14.93
C PRO A 234 -22.07 0.71 -14.78
N ALA A 235 -22.21 1.80 -14.01
CA ALA A 235 -21.13 2.74 -13.79
C ALA A 235 -19.97 2.15 -12.98
N TRP A 236 -20.23 1.11 -12.18
CA TRP A 236 -19.26 0.46 -11.31
C TRP A 236 -18.68 -0.84 -11.89
N GLN A 237 -19.29 -1.41 -12.92
CA GLN A 237 -18.86 -2.74 -13.39
C GLN A 237 -17.43 -2.75 -13.93
N GLY A 238 -16.97 -1.68 -14.59
CA GLY A 238 -15.58 -1.58 -15.03
C GLY A 238 -14.59 -1.49 -13.87
N VAL A 239 -14.93 -0.74 -12.81
CA VAL A 239 -14.11 -0.62 -11.60
C VAL A 239 -14.06 -1.95 -10.85
N ARG A 240 -15.21 -2.62 -10.73
CA ARG A 240 -15.33 -3.94 -10.12
C ARG A 240 -14.51 -4.99 -10.86
N GLU A 241 -14.63 -5.05 -12.19
CA GLU A 241 -13.83 -5.94 -13.03
C GLU A 241 -12.33 -5.69 -12.84
N ALA A 242 -11.90 -4.42 -12.86
CA ALA A 242 -10.50 -4.07 -12.64
C ALA A 242 -10.00 -4.50 -11.26
N ALA A 243 -10.75 -4.19 -10.19
CA ALA A 243 -10.40 -4.56 -8.83
C ALA A 243 -10.36 -6.08 -8.63
N GLU A 244 -11.37 -6.81 -9.10
CA GLU A 244 -11.41 -8.28 -9.02
C GLU A 244 -10.24 -8.91 -9.80
N ARG A 245 -9.94 -8.42 -11.01
CA ARG A 245 -8.77 -8.88 -11.79
C ARG A 245 -7.46 -8.64 -11.05
N LEU A 246 -7.27 -7.44 -10.47
CA LEU A 246 -6.09 -7.10 -9.69
C LEU A 246 -5.88 -8.06 -8.52
N THR A 247 -6.94 -8.47 -7.83
CA THR A 247 -6.85 -9.47 -6.73
C THR A 247 -6.53 -10.89 -7.20
N ALA A 248 -6.69 -11.18 -8.49
CA ALA A 248 -6.38 -12.47 -9.09
C ALA A 248 -4.97 -12.55 -9.69
N VAL A 249 -4.20 -11.45 -9.67
CA VAL A 249 -2.82 -11.43 -10.17
C VAL A 249 -1.89 -12.16 -9.20
N ASP A 250 -1.20 -13.19 -9.71
CA ASP A 250 -0.25 -13.98 -8.92
C ASP A 250 1.13 -13.32 -8.77
N ASP A 251 1.57 -12.58 -9.78
CA ASP A 251 2.82 -11.83 -9.74
C ASP A 251 2.66 -10.61 -8.82
N TRP A 252 3.39 -10.60 -7.70
CA TRP A 252 3.24 -9.54 -6.70
C TRP A 252 3.71 -8.17 -7.21
N CYS A 253 4.71 -8.12 -8.09
CA CYS A 253 5.14 -6.86 -8.70
C CYS A 253 4.10 -6.38 -9.70
N GLU A 254 3.55 -7.26 -10.53
CA GLU A 254 2.49 -6.88 -11.47
C GLU A 254 1.30 -6.30 -10.72
N ALA A 255 0.85 -6.98 -9.67
CA ALA A 255 -0.30 -6.55 -8.89
C ALA A 255 -0.09 -5.14 -8.29
N ILE A 256 1.07 -4.89 -7.67
CA ILE A 256 1.39 -3.58 -7.10
C ILE A 256 1.55 -2.52 -8.19
N PHE A 257 2.22 -2.84 -9.30
CA PHE A 257 2.43 -1.91 -10.40
C PHE A 257 1.08 -1.49 -11.00
N ALA A 258 0.25 -2.47 -11.36
CA ALA A 258 -1.07 -2.23 -11.92
C ALA A 258 -1.99 -1.49 -10.94
N ALA A 259 -1.91 -1.77 -9.62
CA ALA A 259 -2.68 -1.04 -8.62
C ALA A 259 -2.19 0.41 -8.44
N ASN A 260 -0.95 0.62 -8.02
CA ASN A 260 -0.46 1.93 -7.58
C ASN A 260 0.03 2.83 -8.72
N VAL A 261 0.49 2.27 -9.85
CA VAL A 261 0.98 3.07 -10.99
C VAL A 261 -0.11 3.29 -12.03
N VAL A 262 -1.08 2.38 -12.18
CA VAL A 262 -2.10 2.45 -13.25
C VAL A 262 -3.50 2.74 -12.70
N PHE A 263 -4.07 1.83 -11.91
CA PHE A 263 -5.44 1.90 -11.43
C PHE A 263 -5.66 3.12 -10.52
N GLU A 264 -4.79 3.35 -9.55
CA GLU A 264 -4.95 4.45 -8.62
C GLU A 264 -4.92 5.82 -9.27
N PRO A 265 -3.93 6.18 -10.11
CA PRO A 265 -3.94 7.48 -10.79
C PRO A 265 -5.11 7.66 -11.77
N LEU A 266 -5.52 6.60 -12.48
CA LEU A 266 -6.54 6.70 -13.53
C LEU A 266 -7.98 6.54 -13.03
N VAL A 267 -8.20 5.81 -11.94
CA VAL A 267 -9.52 5.47 -11.39
C VAL A 267 -9.67 6.00 -9.97
N GLY A 268 -8.71 5.71 -9.09
CA GLY A 268 -8.74 6.10 -7.68
C GLY A 268 -8.77 7.60 -7.46
N GLU A 269 -7.72 8.31 -7.90
CA GLU A 269 -7.64 9.77 -7.79
C GLU A 269 -8.77 10.46 -8.59
N LEU A 270 -9.17 9.89 -9.73
CA LEU A 270 -10.30 10.38 -10.52
C LEU A 270 -11.61 10.35 -9.72
N PHE A 271 -11.89 9.27 -9.00
CA PHE A 271 -13.06 9.17 -8.14
C PHE A 271 -12.92 10.04 -6.88
N ARG A 272 -11.82 9.92 -6.14
CA ARG A 272 -11.63 10.58 -4.85
C ARG A 272 -11.42 12.08 -4.98
N SER A 273 -10.38 12.48 -5.70
CA SER A 273 -9.95 13.88 -5.81
C SER A 273 -10.82 14.64 -6.80
N HIS A 274 -11.06 14.08 -7.99
CA HIS A 274 -11.73 14.81 -9.06
C HIS A 274 -13.26 14.84 -8.98
N LEU A 275 -13.88 13.85 -8.32
CA LEU A 275 -15.33 13.80 -8.10
C LEU A 275 -15.70 14.12 -6.66
N VAL A 276 -15.36 13.26 -5.70
CA VAL A 276 -15.91 13.33 -4.35
C VAL A 276 -15.44 14.59 -3.61
N GLN A 277 -14.13 14.85 -3.56
CA GLN A 277 -13.60 16.01 -2.84
C GLN A 277 -14.06 17.36 -3.44
N HIS A 278 -14.26 17.43 -4.76
CA HIS A 278 -14.76 18.64 -5.41
C HIS A 278 -16.26 18.86 -5.25
N ALA A 279 -17.06 17.79 -5.28
CA ALA A 279 -18.51 17.89 -5.20
C ALA A 279 -19.00 18.15 -3.77
N ALA A 280 -18.39 17.52 -2.76
CA ALA A 280 -18.93 17.49 -1.41
C ALA A 280 -19.16 18.88 -0.76
N PRO A 281 -18.20 19.83 -0.76
CA PRO A 281 -18.36 21.08 0.00
C PRO A 281 -19.54 21.93 -0.47
N ARG A 282 -19.81 21.94 -1.79
CA ARG A 282 -20.90 22.72 -2.38
C ARG A 282 -22.26 22.02 -2.24
N ASN A 283 -22.28 20.75 -1.87
CA ASN A 283 -23.50 20.02 -1.51
C ASN A 283 -23.75 20.01 0.02
N GLY A 284 -23.06 20.86 0.79
CA GLY A 284 -23.25 20.99 2.24
C GLY A 284 -22.40 20.03 3.07
N ASP A 285 -21.48 19.31 2.44
CA ASP A 285 -20.71 18.25 3.08
C ASP A 285 -19.22 18.60 3.23
N PHE A 286 -18.82 18.85 4.48
CA PHE A 286 -17.41 19.04 4.84
C PHE A 286 -16.77 17.79 5.46
N VAL A 287 -17.50 16.69 5.65
CA VAL A 287 -17.02 15.49 6.34
C VAL A 287 -16.47 14.47 5.37
N THR A 288 -17.24 14.05 4.38
CA THR A 288 -16.78 13.12 3.33
C THR A 288 -15.43 13.51 2.71
N PRO A 289 -15.18 14.79 2.33
CA PRO A 289 -13.90 15.15 1.71
C PRO A 289 -12.72 15.01 2.68
N THR A 290 -12.93 15.03 4.00
CA THR A 290 -11.84 14.80 4.97
C THR A 290 -11.47 13.33 5.12
N ILE A 291 -12.45 12.43 5.01
CA ILE A 291 -12.24 10.98 5.06
C ILE A 291 -11.52 10.54 3.79
N VAL A 292 -12.09 10.91 2.64
CA VAL A 292 -11.50 10.64 1.32
C VAL A 292 -10.15 11.33 1.14
N GLY A 293 -9.97 12.52 1.74
CA GLY A 293 -8.70 13.23 1.74
C GLY A 293 -7.59 12.52 2.53
N ALA A 294 -7.93 11.80 3.59
CA ALA A 294 -6.95 11.00 4.34
C ALA A 294 -6.45 9.80 3.52
N GLU A 295 -7.35 9.11 2.82
CA GLU A 295 -6.98 8.03 1.89
C GLU A 295 -6.16 8.56 0.71
N GLU A 296 -6.54 9.70 0.13
CA GLU A 296 -5.80 10.31 -0.97
C GLU A 296 -4.39 10.71 -0.55
N TYR A 297 -4.22 11.22 0.68
CA TYR A 297 -2.90 11.50 1.24
C TYR A 297 -2.06 10.24 1.38
N ASP A 298 -2.64 9.16 1.91
CA ASP A 298 -1.95 7.87 2.04
C ASP A 298 -1.47 7.35 0.68
N PHE A 299 -2.30 7.49 -0.36
CA PHE A 299 -1.88 7.09 -1.69
C PHE A 299 -0.78 8.01 -2.26
N SER A 300 -1.10 9.30 -2.39
CA SER A 300 -0.31 10.25 -3.18
C SER A 300 1.05 10.59 -2.56
N GLU A 301 1.11 10.69 -1.23
CA GLU A 301 2.32 11.13 -0.52
C GLU A 301 3.14 9.95 0.02
N ARG A 302 2.52 8.78 0.24
CA ARG A 302 3.15 7.64 0.88
C ARG A 302 3.24 6.41 -0.04
N ASP A 303 2.11 5.89 -0.53
CA ASP A 303 2.08 4.60 -1.24
C ASP A 303 2.75 4.69 -2.61
N LEU A 304 2.41 5.72 -3.38
CA LEU A 304 3.05 5.99 -4.66
C LEU A 304 4.56 6.25 -4.48
N ARG A 305 4.96 6.87 -3.37
CA ARG A 305 6.35 7.22 -3.09
C ARG A 305 7.24 6.00 -2.88
N TYR A 306 6.83 5.00 -2.09
CA TYR A 306 7.61 3.76 -1.97
C TYR A 306 7.53 2.93 -3.26
N THR A 307 6.37 2.93 -3.93
CA THR A 307 6.17 2.20 -5.19
C THR A 307 7.16 2.69 -6.24
N LYS A 308 7.30 4.01 -6.42
CA LYS A 308 8.27 4.59 -7.35
C LYS A 308 9.71 4.21 -6.98
N ALA A 309 10.10 4.38 -5.72
CA ALA A 309 11.44 4.02 -5.25
C ALA A 309 11.77 2.52 -5.46
N MET A 310 10.76 1.64 -5.32
CA MET A 310 10.90 0.22 -5.58
C MET A 310 11.10 -0.08 -7.06
N PHE A 311 10.24 0.46 -7.94
CA PHE A 311 10.31 0.20 -9.38
C PHE A 311 11.48 0.91 -10.06
N GLU A 312 11.94 2.06 -9.57
CA GLU A 312 13.15 2.74 -10.05
C GLU A 312 14.40 1.84 -9.96
N LEU A 313 14.52 1.04 -8.89
CA LEU A 313 15.61 0.06 -8.76
C LEU A 313 15.54 -1.03 -9.83
N LEU A 314 14.34 -1.35 -10.32
CA LEU A 314 14.11 -2.39 -11.33
C LEU A 314 14.25 -1.84 -12.76
N THR A 315 13.78 -0.63 -13.02
CA THR A 315 13.93 0.02 -14.34
C THR A 315 15.35 0.50 -14.59
N ALA A 316 16.09 0.84 -13.52
CA ALA A 316 17.51 1.17 -13.57
C ALA A 316 18.43 -0.01 -13.16
N ASP A 317 17.91 -1.24 -13.12
CA ASP A 317 18.69 -2.40 -12.68
C ASP A 317 19.90 -2.65 -13.60
N ARG A 318 21.07 -2.83 -12.98
CA ARG A 318 22.34 -2.96 -13.71
C ARG A 318 22.49 -4.21 -14.58
N GLU A 319 21.71 -5.26 -14.33
CA GLU A 319 21.75 -6.52 -15.10
C GLU A 319 20.46 -6.74 -15.90
N PHE A 320 19.32 -6.32 -15.38
CA PHE A 320 17.99 -6.68 -15.88
C PHE A 320 17.11 -5.50 -16.31
N ALA A 321 17.61 -4.26 -16.38
CA ALA A 321 16.81 -3.09 -16.76
C ALA A 321 16.01 -3.29 -18.07
N GLU A 322 16.65 -3.81 -19.13
CA GLU A 322 15.96 -4.04 -20.41
C GLU A 322 14.87 -5.13 -20.31
N HIS A 323 15.15 -6.19 -19.53
CA HIS A 323 14.17 -7.26 -19.26
C HIS A 323 12.96 -6.72 -18.50
N ASN A 324 13.21 -5.98 -17.42
CA ASN A 324 12.17 -5.43 -16.55
C ASN A 324 11.32 -4.38 -17.27
N THR A 325 11.95 -3.42 -17.95
CA THR A 325 11.22 -2.35 -18.68
C THR A 325 10.32 -2.93 -19.77
N ARG A 326 10.76 -3.98 -20.48
CA ARG A 326 9.92 -4.68 -21.46
C ARG A 326 8.67 -5.31 -20.83
N ILE A 327 8.80 -5.92 -19.66
CA ILE A 327 7.68 -6.51 -18.92
C ILE A 327 6.74 -5.43 -18.41
N LEU A 328 7.27 -4.37 -17.79
CA LEU A 328 6.49 -3.24 -17.30
C LEU A 328 5.70 -2.58 -18.44
N HIS A 329 6.28 -2.50 -19.65
CA HIS A 329 5.56 -2.06 -20.84
C HIS A 329 4.42 -2.98 -21.26
N SER A 330 4.59 -4.30 -21.13
CA SER A 330 3.49 -5.25 -21.35
C SER A 330 2.36 -5.00 -20.35
N TRP A 331 2.68 -4.87 -19.06
CA TRP A 331 1.68 -4.61 -18.03
C TRP A 331 0.97 -3.27 -18.24
N LEU A 332 1.69 -2.22 -18.66
CA LEU A 332 1.06 -0.96 -19.04
C LEU A 332 0.05 -1.15 -20.20
N ALA A 333 0.41 -1.92 -21.22
CA ALA A 333 -0.47 -2.21 -22.35
C ALA A 333 -1.72 -3.03 -21.94
N ASP A 334 -1.58 -3.91 -20.95
CA ASP A 334 -2.68 -4.74 -20.45
C ASP A 334 -3.62 -3.97 -19.52
N TRP A 335 -3.08 -3.14 -18.62
CA TRP A 335 -3.85 -2.52 -17.53
C TRP A 335 -4.38 -1.12 -17.86
N VAL A 336 -3.71 -0.31 -18.70
CA VAL A 336 -4.21 1.02 -19.06
C VAL A 336 -5.58 0.98 -19.73
N PRO A 337 -5.84 0.11 -20.73
CA PRO A 337 -7.17 0.04 -21.35
C PRO A 337 -8.27 -0.31 -20.36
N VAL A 338 -7.99 -1.23 -19.43
CA VAL A 338 -8.94 -1.66 -18.40
C VAL A 338 -9.28 -0.48 -17.47
N SER A 339 -8.26 0.25 -17.00
CA SER A 339 -8.46 1.41 -16.13
C SER A 339 -9.16 2.59 -16.84
N ILE A 340 -8.84 2.87 -18.10
CA ILE A 340 -9.52 3.92 -18.87
C ILE A 340 -10.98 3.56 -19.14
N ALA A 341 -11.27 2.30 -19.49
CA ALA A 341 -12.64 1.84 -19.67
C ALA A 341 -13.45 1.95 -18.36
N ALA A 342 -12.86 1.56 -17.23
CA ALA A 342 -13.46 1.72 -15.91
C ALA A 342 -13.73 3.20 -15.57
N ALA A 343 -12.75 4.08 -15.78
CA ALA A 343 -12.88 5.52 -15.58
C ALA A 343 -14.01 6.12 -16.43
N ARG A 344 -14.09 5.76 -17.72
CA ARG A 344 -15.14 6.19 -18.64
C ARG A 344 -16.53 5.69 -18.22
N ALA A 345 -16.64 4.45 -17.73
CA ALA A 345 -17.90 3.91 -17.25
C ALA A 345 -18.46 4.69 -16.05
N MET A 346 -17.61 5.28 -15.21
CA MET A 346 -18.01 6.13 -14.09
C MET A 346 -18.49 7.53 -14.50
N GLN A 347 -18.36 7.94 -15.75
CA GLN A 347 -18.74 9.28 -16.21
C GLN A 347 -20.17 9.73 -15.81
N PRO A 348 -21.20 8.86 -15.79
CA PRO A 348 -22.54 9.25 -15.34
C PRO A 348 -22.59 9.77 -13.90
N LEU A 349 -21.66 9.34 -13.03
CA LEU A 349 -21.59 9.76 -11.63
C LEU A 349 -21.40 11.28 -11.47
N TRP A 350 -20.71 11.94 -12.42
CA TRP A 350 -20.48 13.40 -12.41
C TRP A 350 -21.75 14.24 -12.48
N SER A 351 -22.85 13.65 -12.95
CA SER A 351 -24.11 14.34 -13.16
C SER A 351 -25.10 14.21 -12.01
N GLN A 352 -24.84 13.32 -11.05
CA GLN A 352 -25.78 13.00 -9.97
C GLN A 352 -25.83 14.05 -8.84
N PRO A 353 -24.70 14.59 -8.33
CA PRO A 353 -24.75 15.66 -7.33
C PRO A 353 -25.39 16.94 -7.90
N ASP A 354 -26.14 17.66 -7.06
CA ASP A 354 -26.74 18.94 -7.46
C ASP A 354 -25.66 20.00 -7.75
N ALA A 355 -24.72 20.17 -6.81
CA ALA A 355 -23.51 20.93 -7.05
C ALA A 355 -22.44 20.03 -7.66
N LYS A 356 -22.25 20.17 -8.97
CA LYS A 356 -21.38 19.29 -9.76
C LYS A 356 -19.89 19.61 -9.57
N PRO A 357 -19.02 18.58 -9.66
CA PRO A 357 -17.57 18.79 -9.76
C PRO A 357 -17.19 19.44 -11.12
N PRO A 358 -15.91 19.74 -11.37
CA PRO A 358 -15.41 20.05 -12.72
C PRO A 358 -15.83 19.00 -13.76
N ARG A 359 -15.82 19.37 -15.05
CA ARG A 359 -16.23 18.47 -16.13
C ARG A 359 -15.41 17.17 -16.11
N PHE A 360 -16.08 16.06 -16.41
CA PHE A 360 -15.43 14.74 -16.45
C PHE A 360 -14.22 14.70 -17.39
N GLU A 361 -14.33 15.24 -18.61
CA GLU A 361 -13.20 15.24 -19.55
C GLU A 361 -11.99 16.00 -19.00
N ASP A 362 -12.21 17.15 -18.35
CA ASP A 362 -11.12 17.96 -17.79
C ASP A 362 -10.44 17.22 -16.62
N ALA A 363 -11.23 16.49 -15.82
CA ALA A 363 -10.74 15.64 -14.74
C ALA A 363 -9.96 14.43 -15.27
N LEU A 364 -10.47 13.75 -16.29
CA LEU A 364 -9.80 12.60 -16.90
C LEU A 364 -8.49 13.02 -17.59
N ASP A 365 -8.48 14.16 -18.28
CA ASP A 365 -7.26 14.70 -18.89
C ASP A 365 -6.19 15.02 -17.82
N ALA A 366 -6.60 15.57 -16.68
CA ALA A 366 -5.69 15.80 -15.55
C ALA A 366 -5.13 14.48 -14.99
N ALA A 367 -5.98 13.47 -14.78
CA ALA A 367 -5.57 12.14 -14.33
C ALA A 367 -4.60 11.47 -15.31
N LYS A 368 -4.89 11.53 -16.62
CA LYS A 368 -4.00 11.02 -17.68
C LYS A 368 -2.65 11.76 -17.72
N SER A 369 -2.67 13.09 -17.55
CA SER A 369 -1.44 13.88 -17.48
C SER A 369 -0.58 13.50 -16.28
N ARG A 370 -1.21 13.31 -15.11
CA ARG A 370 -0.52 12.89 -13.89
C ARG A 370 0.06 11.48 -14.03
N PHE A 371 -0.74 10.54 -14.53
CA PHE A 371 -0.29 9.18 -14.86
C PHE A 371 0.92 9.19 -15.81
N SER A 372 0.87 9.99 -16.88
CA SER A 372 2.01 10.12 -17.82
C SER A 372 3.28 10.60 -17.13
N GLY A 373 3.16 11.53 -16.18
CA GLY A 373 4.28 11.98 -15.34
C GLY A 373 4.85 10.87 -14.48
N ILE A 374 4.00 10.09 -13.81
CA ILE A 374 4.43 8.93 -12.99
C ILE A 374 5.19 7.91 -13.83
N VAL A 375 4.65 7.55 -15.00
CA VAL A 375 5.28 6.58 -15.92
C VAL A 375 6.63 7.11 -16.44
N SER A 376 6.70 8.40 -16.78
CA SER A 376 7.93 9.05 -17.23
C SER A 376 9.01 9.08 -16.15
N ASP A 377 8.64 9.35 -14.89
CA ASP A 377 9.57 9.34 -13.75
C ASP A 377 10.19 7.96 -13.52
N LEU A 378 9.49 6.89 -13.87
CA LEU A 378 10.00 5.51 -13.82
C LEU A 378 10.91 5.15 -15.01
N GLY A 379 11.10 6.07 -15.97
CA GLY A 379 11.85 5.82 -17.19
C GLY A 379 11.10 4.95 -18.21
N LEU A 380 9.78 4.91 -18.14
CA LEU A 380 8.92 4.15 -19.05
C LEU A 380 8.26 5.11 -20.07
N GLU A 381 8.05 4.62 -21.28
CA GLU A 381 7.21 5.26 -22.30
C GLU A 381 5.70 5.22 -21.95
N THR A 382 5.02 6.35 -22.16
CA THR A 382 3.57 6.44 -21.99
C THR A 382 2.82 5.63 -23.05
N PRO A 383 1.84 4.78 -22.66
CA PRO A 383 1.07 3.96 -23.60
C PRO A 383 0.23 4.80 -24.57
N LYS A 384 0.09 4.33 -25.81
CA LYS A 384 -0.69 5.03 -26.86
C LYS A 384 -2.19 4.99 -26.57
N GLU A 385 -2.62 3.98 -25.82
CA GLU A 385 -3.97 3.72 -25.36
C GLU A 385 -4.51 4.86 -24.48
N LEU A 386 -3.62 5.68 -23.90
CA LEU A 386 -4.00 6.86 -23.12
C LEU A 386 -4.70 7.94 -23.98
N ALA A 387 -4.48 7.93 -25.30
CA ALA A 387 -5.12 8.86 -26.23
C ALA A 387 -6.62 8.56 -26.50
N GLN A 388 -7.17 7.48 -25.93
CA GLN A 388 -8.55 7.05 -26.12
C GLN A 388 -9.58 7.79 -25.24
#